data_AF-A0A1V4UNB3-F1
#
_entry.id   AF-A0A1V4UNB3-F1
#
_cell.length_a   1.000
_cell.length_b   1.000
_cell.length_c   1.000
_cell.angle_alpha   90.00
_cell.angle_beta   90.00
_cell.angle_gamma   90.00
#
_symmetry.space_group_name_H-M   'P 1'
#
loop_
_entity.id
_entity.type
_entity.pdbx_description
1 polymer ?
#
loop_
_entity_poly.entity_id
_entity_poly.type
_entity_poly.pdbx_seq_one_letter_code
_entity_poly.pdbx_strand_id
1 'polypeptide(L)'
;MKNPSSLILILSLAVILAFFAGCTSNSSPTPPAQPPATSVATPPAPVVEQTGAGDIAAPDTPTPSTSPQTLTPATHVGEPPLPQVEPAGTGVDGVPESPDMPTPVVTELQGYLLNTADFPEGYTLIHEGAMLPVDEECPAGEFCSLDGYSISMVTGDAQNTTLVDQMISRYTLTATKETLNDVLMDQFPEIAAGSPAELAAPSLGDASVAYRFEFPSIEAPLQGYLVIFGKGDLYVTIMIIGSDADEHLAYDLAQKASAKLP
;
A
#
# COMPACT_ATOMS: atom_id res chain seq x y z
N MET A 1 -29.33 2.04 -10.99
CA MET A 1 -28.70 3.14 -10.24
C MET A 1 -27.29 2.69 -9.92
N LYS A 2 -26.30 3.48 -10.37
CA LYS A 2 -24.86 3.19 -10.37
C LYS A 2 -24.30 3.31 -8.96
N ASN A 3 -23.51 2.34 -8.52
CA ASN A 3 -22.86 2.38 -7.21
C ASN A 3 -21.49 3.07 -7.36
N PRO A 4 -21.29 4.26 -6.75
CA PRO A 4 -19.98 4.93 -6.72
C PRO A 4 -18.91 4.17 -5.89
N SER A 5 -19.28 3.02 -5.31
CA SER A 5 -18.45 2.26 -4.38
C SER A 5 -17.22 1.61 -5.04
N SER A 6 -17.28 1.25 -6.33
CA SER A 6 -16.14 0.60 -7.02
C SER A 6 -14.95 1.55 -7.20
N LEU A 7 -15.22 2.79 -7.62
CA LEU A 7 -14.22 3.85 -7.74
C LEU A 7 -13.63 4.22 -6.36
N ILE A 8 -14.46 4.25 -5.32
CA ILE A 8 -13.98 4.48 -3.95
C ILE A 8 -13.07 3.33 -3.51
N LEU A 9 -13.38 2.07 -3.85
CA LEU A 9 -12.57 0.91 -3.48
C LEU A 9 -11.22 0.90 -4.20
N ILE A 10 -11.15 1.26 -5.49
CA ILE A 10 -9.89 1.32 -6.24
C ILE A 10 -9.06 2.56 -5.86
N LEU A 11 -9.69 3.71 -5.64
CA LEU A 11 -8.98 4.90 -5.14
C LEU A 11 -8.52 4.69 -3.70
N SER A 12 -9.32 4.05 -2.85
CA SER A 12 -8.86 3.66 -1.52
C SER A 12 -7.80 2.56 -1.60
N LEU A 13 -7.85 1.63 -2.55
CA LEU A 13 -6.77 0.66 -2.80
C LEU A 13 -5.48 1.35 -3.26
N ALA A 14 -5.52 2.33 -4.17
CA ALA A 14 -4.33 3.10 -4.57
C ALA A 14 -3.74 3.90 -3.38
N VAL A 15 -4.61 4.49 -2.55
CA VAL A 15 -4.21 5.18 -1.32
C VAL A 15 -3.67 4.20 -0.28
N ILE A 16 -4.31 3.03 -0.11
CA ILE A 16 -3.89 1.94 0.79
C ILE A 16 -2.56 1.36 0.32
N LEU A 17 -2.36 1.06 -0.95
CA LEU A 17 -1.09 0.57 -1.48
C LEU A 17 0.05 1.59 -1.25
N ALA A 18 -0.24 2.89 -1.33
CA ALA A 18 0.71 3.93 -0.94
C ALA A 18 0.97 4.01 0.58
N PHE A 19 0.08 3.49 1.43
CA PHE A 19 0.19 3.45 2.89
C PHE A 19 0.67 2.10 3.46
N PHE A 20 0.55 0.99 2.73
CA PHE A 20 0.84 -0.36 3.21
C PHE A 20 2.28 -0.84 2.95
N ALA A 21 3.14 -0.02 2.34
CA ALA A 21 4.59 -0.24 2.33
C ALA A 21 5.24 -0.14 3.75
N GLY A 22 4.47 0.11 4.81
CA GLY A 22 5.01 0.44 6.14
C GLY A 22 4.26 -0.13 7.35
N CYS A 23 3.52 -1.24 7.24
CA CYS A 23 2.90 -1.86 8.42
C CYS A 23 3.02 -3.39 8.40
N THR A 24 4.17 -3.94 8.79
CA THR A 24 4.21 -5.29 9.37
C THR A 24 4.71 -5.21 10.81
N SER A 25 3.84 -5.49 11.76
CA SER A 25 4.25 -5.83 13.13
C SER A 25 4.48 -7.33 13.17
N ASN A 26 5.72 -7.78 12.97
CA ASN A 26 6.02 -9.19 13.13
C ASN A 26 6.03 -9.56 14.63
N SER A 27 5.06 -10.38 15.02
CA SER A 27 5.06 -11.09 16.30
C SER A 27 6.18 -12.13 16.28
N SER A 28 7.08 -12.06 17.26
CA SER A 28 8.30 -12.86 17.35
C SER A 28 8.04 -14.38 17.24
N PRO A 29 8.97 -15.17 16.66
CA PRO A 29 8.82 -16.62 16.59
C PRO A 29 8.93 -17.24 17.98
N THR A 30 7.88 -17.97 18.38
CA THR A 30 7.86 -18.75 19.62
C THR A 30 8.70 -20.03 19.43
N PRO A 31 9.56 -20.44 20.40
CA PRO A 31 10.40 -21.63 20.25
C PRO A 31 9.56 -22.92 20.13
N PRO A 32 10.01 -23.94 19.37
CA PRO A 32 9.23 -25.16 19.17
C PRO A 32 9.08 -25.96 20.47
N ALA A 33 7.82 -26.22 20.84
CA ALA A 33 7.44 -27.08 21.97
C ALA A 33 7.82 -28.55 21.69
N GLN A 34 8.46 -29.19 22.69
CA GLN A 34 8.78 -30.61 22.67
C GLN A 34 7.53 -31.51 22.54
N PRO A 35 7.61 -32.66 21.86
CA PRO A 35 6.49 -33.61 21.74
C PRO A 35 6.22 -34.33 23.07
N PRO A 36 4.95 -34.64 23.40
CA PRO A 36 4.58 -35.29 24.66
C PRO A 36 4.89 -36.79 24.67
N ALA A 37 5.51 -37.26 25.76
CA ALA A 37 5.69 -38.68 26.07
C ALA A 37 4.45 -39.28 26.77
N THR A 38 4.19 -40.56 26.50
CA THR A 38 2.96 -41.31 26.84
C THR A 38 2.99 -41.95 28.23
N SER A 39 1.86 -41.79 28.98
CA SER A 39 1.17 -42.71 29.91
C SER A 39 1.87 -43.38 31.11
N VAL A 40 1.26 -43.24 32.32
CA VAL A 40 0.85 -44.37 33.21
C VAL A 40 -0.39 -43.95 34.04
N ALA A 41 -1.35 -44.87 34.20
CA ALA A 41 -2.66 -44.75 34.87
C ALA A 41 -2.71 -45.38 36.29
N THR A 42 -3.66 -44.97 37.16
CA THR A 42 -4.47 -45.81 38.10
C THR A 42 -5.54 -44.96 38.87
N PRO A 43 -6.65 -45.53 39.44
CA PRO A 43 -8.03 -45.00 39.42
C PRO A 43 -8.70 -44.89 40.85
N PRO A 44 -10.06 -44.93 41.08
CA PRO A 44 -11.01 -43.80 41.14
C PRO A 44 -11.91 -43.66 42.42
N ALA A 45 -12.80 -42.64 42.43
CA ALA A 45 -14.14 -42.49 43.10
C ALA A 45 -14.22 -41.96 44.57
N PRO A 46 -15.33 -41.29 45.04
CA PRO A 46 -16.74 -41.42 44.59
C PRO A 46 -17.61 -40.14 44.40
N VAL A 47 -18.87 -40.41 44.05
CA VAL A 47 -20.03 -39.60 43.57
C VAL A 47 -20.93 -39.05 44.70
N VAL A 48 -21.57 -37.88 44.51
CA VAL A 48 -22.94 -37.46 44.98
C VAL A 48 -23.43 -36.31 44.08
N GLU A 49 -24.39 -36.46 43.16
CA GLU A 49 -25.89 -36.43 43.23
C GLU A 49 -26.55 -35.03 43.08
N GLN A 50 -27.56 -34.97 42.20
CA GLN A 50 -28.35 -33.82 41.74
C GLN A 50 -29.40 -33.32 42.74
N THR A 51 -29.77 -32.03 42.64
CA THR A 51 -31.15 -31.45 42.67
C THR A 51 -31.01 -29.91 42.79
N GLY A 52 -31.82 -29.00 42.24
CA GLY A 52 -33.07 -29.02 41.49
C GLY A 52 -33.74 -27.63 41.61
N ALA A 53 -34.21 -27.09 40.48
CA ALA A 53 -35.35 -26.17 40.25
C ALA A 53 -35.41 -24.70 40.78
N GLY A 54 -35.82 -23.82 39.85
CA GLY A 54 -36.56 -22.55 40.06
C GLY A 54 -35.75 -21.30 39.66
N ASP A 55 -36.25 -20.31 38.90
CA ASP A 55 -37.50 -20.08 38.19
C ASP A 55 -37.29 -18.85 37.26
N ILE A 56 -38.27 -18.62 36.39
CA ILE A 56 -38.37 -17.79 35.19
C ILE A 56 -38.41 -16.26 35.45
N ALA A 57 -37.82 -15.44 34.56
CA ALA A 57 -38.45 -14.24 33.95
C ALA A 57 -37.53 -13.52 32.93
N ALA A 58 -38.16 -13.02 31.87
CA ALA A 58 -37.61 -12.48 30.62
C ALA A 58 -37.38 -10.92 30.68
N PRO A 59 -36.86 -10.28 29.60
CA PRO A 59 -36.22 -8.97 29.61
C PRO A 59 -37.16 -7.82 29.21
N ASP A 60 -36.93 -6.61 29.76
CA ASP A 60 -37.60 -5.38 29.31
C ASP A 60 -36.61 -4.24 28.97
N THR A 61 -36.46 -4.06 27.66
CA THR A 61 -36.37 -2.86 26.81
C THR A 61 -35.95 -1.48 27.39
N PRO A 62 -35.00 -0.76 26.75
CA PRO A 62 -34.76 0.67 26.96
C PRO A 62 -35.71 1.57 26.13
N THR A 63 -36.10 2.70 26.71
CA THR A 63 -37.02 3.72 26.19
C THR A 63 -36.42 4.61 25.09
N PRO A 64 -37.20 5.01 24.06
CA PRO A 64 -36.87 6.14 23.20
C PRO A 64 -37.58 7.43 23.66
N SER A 65 -36.90 8.59 23.55
CA SER A 65 -37.51 9.91 23.73
C SER A 65 -37.52 10.68 22.40
N THR A 66 -38.64 11.34 22.15
CA THR A 66 -39.09 11.93 20.88
C THR A 66 -38.94 13.46 20.80
N SER A 67 -38.31 13.93 19.71
CA SER A 67 -38.73 15.04 18.78
C SER A 67 -38.73 16.54 19.25
N PRO A 68 -38.98 17.57 18.38
CA PRO A 68 -38.07 18.11 17.33
C PRO A 68 -38.08 19.68 17.13
N GLN A 69 -37.23 20.20 16.22
CA GLN A 69 -37.23 21.50 15.47
C GLN A 69 -37.00 22.85 16.23
N THR A 70 -36.15 23.78 15.75
CA THR A 70 -36.48 24.83 14.74
C THR A 70 -35.24 25.63 14.28
N LEU A 71 -35.28 26.12 13.03
CA LEU A 71 -34.27 26.89 12.27
C LEU A 71 -34.09 28.39 12.67
N THR A 72 -32.93 28.93 12.28
CA THR A 72 -32.26 30.27 12.37
C THR A 72 -33.05 31.52 11.92
N PRO A 73 -32.60 32.79 12.21
CA PRO A 73 -31.63 33.53 11.35
C PRO A 73 -30.62 34.48 12.07
N ALA A 74 -29.60 34.88 11.30
CA ALA A 74 -28.41 35.66 11.66
C ALA A 74 -28.64 37.14 12.04
N THR A 75 -27.68 37.73 12.77
CA THR A 75 -27.43 39.19 12.80
C THR A 75 -25.93 39.47 12.99
N HIS A 76 -25.52 40.54 12.31
CA HIS A 76 -24.21 40.98 11.84
C HIS A 76 -23.52 41.92 12.85
N VAL A 77 -22.24 41.70 13.20
CA VAL A 77 -21.28 42.68 13.77
C VAL A 77 -19.88 42.08 13.48
N GLY A 78 -18.91 42.68 12.80
CA GLY A 78 -18.53 44.07 12.62
C GLY A 78 -17.03 44.17 12.96
N GLU A 79 -16.16 44.08 11.96
CA GLU A 79 -14.70 44.20 12.02
C GLU A 79 -14.26 45.67 12.26
N PRO A 80 -13.18 45.91 13.03
CA PRO A 80 -12.34 47.10 12.83
C PRO A 80 -10.83 46.77 12.72
N PRO A 81 -10.02 47.69 12.18
CA PRO A 81 -8.99 47.37 11.18
C PRO A 81 -7.56 47.20 11.73
N LEU A 82 -6.73 46.56 10.89
CA LEU A 82 -5.26 46.49 10.98
C LEU A 82 -4.60 47.88 10.92
N PRO A 83 -3.57 48.16 11.74
CA PRO A 83 -2.65 49.27 11.46
C PRO A 83 -1.59 48.84 10.44
N GLN A 84 -1.56 49.54 9.31
CA GLN A 84 -0.45 49.57 8.36
C GLN A 84 0.76 50.28 8.98
N VAL A 85 1.95 49.71 8.81
CA VAL A 85 3.23 50.42 8.98
C VAL A 85 4.05 50.18 7.71
N GLU A 86 4.33 51.27 7.00
CA GLU A 86 5.23 51.33 5.84
C GLU A 86 6.72 51.38 6.25
N PRO A 87 7.66 51.11 5.32
CA PRO A 87 9.01 50.63 5.62
C PRO A 87 10.05 51.77 5.77
N ALA A 88 11.10 51.51 6.56
CA ALA A 88 12.32 52.32 6.54
C ALA A 88 13.55 51.48 6.95
N GLY A 89 14.37 51.13 5.94
CA GLY A 89 15.80 51.45 5.93
C GLY A 89 16.78 50.70 6.84
N THR A 90 17.68 49.97 6.15
CA THR A 90 19.13 49.80 6.39
C THR A 90 19.64 48.94 7.55
N GLY A 91 20.45 47.93 7.20
CA GLY A 91 21.43 47.34 8.11
C GLY A 91 21.78 45.90 7.77
N VAL A 92 22.76 45.74 6.88
CA VAL A 92 23.53 44.50 6.62
C VAL A 92 23.87 43.72 7.90
N ASP A 93 23.62 42.41 7.87
CA ASP A 93 24.60 41.40 8.29
C ASP A 93 24.25 40.06 7.63
N GLY A 94 25.28 39.41 7.09
CA GLY A 94 25.17 38.26 6.21
C GLY A 94 24.44 37.08 6.84
N VAL A 95 23.38 36.62 6.17
CA VAL A 95 22.90 35.26 6.35
C VAL A 95 23.97 34.36 5.72
N PRO A 96 24.61 33.45 6.46
CA PRO A 96 25.51 32.50 5.85
C PRO A 96 24.70 31.68 4.85
N GLU A 97 25.18 31.61 3.60
CA GLU A 97 24.76 30.60 2.64
C GLU A 97 24.73 29.26 3.37
N SER A 98 23.53 28.71 3.51
CA SER A 98 23.35 27.37 4.04
C SER A 98 24.16 26.43 3.13
N PRO A 99 25.01 25.56 3.68
CA PRO A 99 25.84 24.69 2.86
C PRO A 99 24.93 23.86 1.95
N ASP A 100 25.29 23.79 0.66
CA ASP A 100 24.65 22.99 -0.37
C ASP A 100 24.06 21.70 0.21
N MET A 101 22.75 21.70 0.41
CA MET A 101 22.01 20.48 0.67
C MET A 101 22.24 19.58 -0.55
N PRO A 102 22.77 18.36 -0.40
CA PRO A 102 22.92 17.45 -1.52
C PRO A 102 21.56 17.30 -2.20
N THR A 103 21.50 17.55 -3.51
CA THR A 103 20.29 17.37 -4.33
C THR A 103 19.75 15.96 -4.06
N PRO A 104 18.50 15.80 -3.61
CA PRO A 104 18.09 14.64 -2.83
C PRO A 104 18.01 13.41 -3.73
N VAL A 105 18.40 12.25 -3.19
CA VAL A 105 18.37 10.91 -3.82
C VAL A 105 17.02 10.59 -4.52
N VAL A 106 15.94 11.19 -4.02
CA VAL A 106 14.59 11.18 -4.62
C VAL A 106 14.57 11.65 -6.08
N THR A 107 15.45 12.59 -6.48
CA THR A 107 15.54 13.10 -7.84
C THR A 107 16.13 12.08 -8.82
N GLU A 108 16.95 11.12 -8.36
CA GLU A 108 17.50 10.08 -9.24
C GLU A 108 16.41 9.08 -9.65
N LEU A 109 15.66 8.54 -8.67
CA LEU A 109 14.63 7.54 -8.94
C LEU A 109 13.51 8.05 -9.84
N GLN A 110 13.17 9.35 -9.74
CA GLN A 110 12.25 10.02 -10.66
C GLN A 110 12.67 9.87 -12.13
N GLY A 111 13.98 9.87 -12.41
CA GLY A 111 14.51 9.71 -13.77
C GLY A 111 14.19 8.36 -14.41
N TYR A 112 13.83 7.36 -13.60
CA TYR A 112 13.50 6.01 -14.05
C TYR A 112 11.99 5.78 -14.23
N LEU A 113 11.14 6.75 -13.88
CA LEU A 113 9.69 6.66 -14.02
C LEU A 113 9.25 6.65 -15.50
N LEU A 114 8.16 5.96 -15.77
CA LEU A 114 7.41 6.10 -17.01
C LEU A 114 6.75 7.48 -17.05
N ASN A 115 6.74 8.09 -18.23
CA ASN A 115 6.01 9.32 -18.48
C ASN A 115 4.58 8.96 -18.91
N THR A 116 3.63 9.90 -18.79
CA THR A 116 2.25 9.69 -19.29
C THR A 116 2.20 9.25 -20.77
N ALA A 117 3.14 9.69 -21.61
CA ALA A 117 3.22 9.30 -23.02
C ALA A 117 3.66 7.83 -23.25
N ASP A 118 4.20 7.17 -22.22
CA ASP A 118 4.57 5.76 -22.27
C ASP A 118 3.34 4.84 -22.10
N PHE A 119 2.22 5.38 -21.60
CA PHE A 119 0.95 4.66 -21.40
C PHE A 119 0.03 4.78 -22.62
N PRO A 120 -0.94 3.85 -22.79
CA PRO A 120 -2.00 4.01 -23.76
C PRO A 120 -2.78 5.32 -23.61
N GLU A 121 -3.44 5.75 -24.68
CA GLU A 121 -4.30 6.94 -24.62
C GLU A 121 -5.40 6.76 -23.56
N GLY A 122 -5.64 7.81 -22.76
CA GLY A 122 -6.68 7.84 -21.74
C GLY A 122 -6.21 7.55 -20.32
N TYR A 123 -4.93 7.25 -20.09
CA TYR A 123 -4.36 7.19 -18.74
C TYR A 123 -4.07 8.59 -18.19
N THR A 124 -4.39 8.79 -16.91
CA THR A 124 -4.14 10.04 -16.17
C THR A 124 -3.36 9.74 -14.90
N LEU A 125 -2.37 10.57 -14.59
CA LEU A 125 -1.60 10.50 -13.35
C LEU A 125 -2.49 10.89 -12.17
N ILE A 126 -2.55 10.03 -11.15
CA ILE A 126 -3.30 10.28 -9.91
C ILE A 126 -2.40 10.30 -8.67
N HIS A 127 -1.19 9.74 -8.77
CA HIS A 127 -0.20 9.79 -7.71
C HIS A 127 1.21 9.84 -8.30
N GLU A 128 2.07 10.62 -7.67
CA GLU A 128 3.52 10.66 -7.90
C GLU A 128 4.17 11.04 -6.57
N GLY A 129 5.09 10.23 -6.08
CA GLY A 129 5.69 10.51 -4.78
C GLY A 129 6.76 9.52 -4.34
N ALA A 130 7.52 9.95 -3.33
CA ALA A 130 8.42 9.06 -2.61
C ALA A 130 7.59 8.04 -1.81
N MET A 131 8.03 6.78 -1.84
CA MET A 131 7.48 5.75 -0.97
C MET A 131 8.00 6.00 0.46
N LEU A 132 7.14 5.80 1.44
CA LEU A 132 7.53 5.98 2.84
C LEU A 132 8.67 5.00 3.17
N PRO A 133 9.74 5.46 3.85
CA PRO A 133 10.78 4.55 4.30
C PRO A 133 10.18 3.55 5.28
N VAL A 134 10.70 2.32 5.25
CA VAL A 134 10.43 1.37 6.32
C VAL A 134 11.20 1.90 7.53
N ASP A 135 10.51 2.29 8.61
CA ASP A 135 11.11 2.91 9.80
C ASP A 135 12.06 1.96 10.60
N GLU A 136 12.48 0.84 10.00
CA GLU A 136 13.36 -0.15 10.60
C GLU A 136 14.81 0.01 10.10
N GLU A 137 15.76 0.09 11.04
CA GLU A 137 17.18 0.06 10.73
C GLU A 137 17.54 -1.25 10.00
N CYS A 138 17.98 -1.16 8.74
CA CYS A 138 18.39 -2.34 7.98
C CYS A 138 19.69 -2.95 8.55
N PRO A 139 19.66 -4.19 9.05
CA PRO A 139 20.87 -4.84 9.54
C PRO A 139 21.87 -5.10 8.40
N ALA A 140 23.17 -5.09 8.73
CA ALA A 140 24.22 -5.28 7.74
C ALA A 140 24.13 -6.67 7.08
N GLY A 141 23.98 -6.69 5.76
CA GLY A 141 23.90 -7.91 4.95
C GLY A 141 22.50 -8.47 4.77
N GLU A 142 21.48 -7.84 5.37
CA GLU A 142 20.07 -8.19 5.14
C GLU A 142 19.54 -7.52 3.88
N PHE A 143 18.46 -8.08 3.31
CA PHE A 143 17.73 -7.50 2.20
C PHE A 143 16.70 -6.49 2.72
N CYS A 144 16.94 -5.19 2.48
CA CYS A 144 16.01 -4.13 2.90
C CYS A 144 15.85 -3.07 1.83
N SER A 145 14.65 -2.48 1.79
CA SER A 145 14.37 -1.28 1.00
C SER A 145 15.07 -0.08 1.63
N LEU A 146 15.78 0.70 0.82
CA LEU A 146 16.52 1.90 1.23
C LEU A 146 15.70 3.16 0.96
N ASP A 147 15.16 3.24 -0.23
CA ASP A 147 14.28 4.30 -0.69
C ASP A 147 13.40 3.79 -1.83
N GLY A 148 12.40 4.58 -2.17
CA GLY A 148 11.58 4.29 -3.32
C GLY A 148 10.78 5.47 -3.79
N TYR A 149 10.30 5.35 -5.03
CA TYR A 149 9.48 6.34 -5.69
C TYR A 149 8.42 5.63 -6.54
N SER A 150 7.21 6.16 -6.59
CA SER A 150 6.12 5.53 -7.32
C SER A 150 5.28 6.54 -8.09
N ILE A 151 4.63 6.03 -9.13
CA ILE A 151 3.52 6.69 -9.80
C ILE A 151 2.33 5.76 -9.88
N SER A 152 1.14 6.34 -9.86
CA SER A 152 -0.11 5.63 -10.13
C SER A 152 -0.84 6.32 -11.27
N MET A 153 -1.17 5.54 -12.29
CA MET A 153 -1.92 5.97 -13.46
C MET A 153 -3.28 5.27 -13.48
N VAL A 154 -4.33 6.00 -13.85
CA VAL A 154 -5.67 5.43 -13.95
C VAL A 154 -6.28 5.72 -15.31
N THR A 155 -7.07 4.79 -15.82
CA THR A 155 -7.96 5.02 -16.96
C THR A 155 -9.36 4.47 -16.70
N GLY A 156 -10.29 4.89 -17.56
CA GLY A 156 -11.67 4.43 -17.57
C GLY A 156 -12.64 5.32 -16.78
N ASP A 157 -13.74 4.73 -16.31
CA ASP A 157 -14.83 5.40 -15.62
C ASP A 157 -15.17 4.73 -14.28
N ALA A 158 -16.25 5.18 -13.62
CA ALA A 158 -16.65 4.67 -12.32
C ALA A 158 -17.03 3.17 -12.27
N GLN A 159 -17.22 2.52 -13.42
CA GLN A 159 -17.55 1.09 -13.51
C GLN A 159 -16.42 0.27 -14.12
N ASN A 160 -15.70 0.83 -15.09
CA ASN A 160 -14.57 0.18 -15.73
C ASN A 160 -13.34 1.02 -15.45
N THR A 161 -12.61 0.68 -14.39
CA THR A 161 -11.38 1.38 -14.01
C THR A 161 -10.21 0.40 -14.11
N THR A 162 -9.10 0.87 -14.66
CA THR A 162 -7.82 0.17 -14.62
C THR A 162 -6.76 1.07 -14.01
N LEU A 163 -6.16 0.58 -12.92
CA LEU A 163 -5.05 1.19 -12.22
C LEU A 163 -3.75 0.54 -12.69
N VAL A 164 -2.73 1.36 -12.91
CA VAL A 164 -1.35 0.92 -13.09
C VAL A 164 -0.48 1.62 -12.04
N ASP A 165 0.18 0.84 -11.20
CA ASP A 165 1.20 1.31 -10.29
C ASP A 165 2.58 0.94 -10.83
N GLN A 166 3.47 1.91 -10.92
CA GLN A 166 4.90 1.68 -11.06
C GLN A 166 5.57 2.07 -9.75
N MET A 167 6.36 1.16 -9.20
CA MET A 167 7.20 1.41 -8.04
C MET A 167 8.65 1.15 -8.43
N ILE A 168 9.54 2.04 -8.00
CA ILE A 168 10.98 1.92 -8.16
C ILE A 168 11.59 1.98 -6.79
N SER A 169 12.31 0.93 -6.40
CA SER A 169 12.91 0.79 -5.08
C SER A 169 14.39 0.49 -5.21
N ARG A 170 15.20 1.10 -4.34
CA ARG A 170 16.57 0.67 -4.14
C ARG A 170 16.63 -0.28 -2.94
N TYR A 171 17.35 -1.37 -3.09
CA TYR A 171 17.58 -2.34 -2.03
C TYR A 171 19.06 -2.48 -1.69
N THR A 172 19.36 -3.08 -0.55
CA THR A 172 20.74 -3.39 -0.14
C THR A 172 21.43 -4.46 -0.98
N LEU A 173 20.67 -5.38 -1.58
CA LEU A 173 21.20 -6.51 -2.35
C LEU A 173 20.74 -6.47 -3.82
N THR A 174 21.56 -7.07 -4.68
CA THR A 174 21.32 -7.11 -6.12
C THR A 174 20.15 -8.01 -6.51
N ALA A 175 19.50 -7.69 -7.62
CA ALA A 175 18.37 -8.43 -8.16
C ALA A 175 18.71 -9.87 -8.51
N THR A 176 17.98 -10.79 -7.89
CA THR A 176 17.98 -12.23 -8.17
C THR A 176 16.54 -12.74 -8.14
N LYS A 177 16.27 -13.95 -8.63
CA LYS A 177 14.90 -14.51 -8.52
C LYS A 177 14.45 -14.64 -7.05
N GLU A 178 15.39 -14.89 -6.13
CA GLU A 178 15.11 -14.99 -4.69
C GLU A 178 14.71 -13.63 -4.11
N THR A 179 15.54 -12.59 -4.30
CA THR A 179 15.23 -11.25 -3.78
C THR A 179 13.96 -10.66 -4.42
N LEU A 180 13.65 -10.97 -5.67
CA LEU A 180 12.39 -10.56 -6.29
C LEU A 180 11.16 -11.22 -5.64
N ASN A 181 11.30 -12.47 -5.19
CA ASN A 181 10.25 -13.12 -4.41
C ASN A 181 10.12 -12.48 -3.02
N ASP A 182 11.23 -12.05 -2.41
CA ASP A 182 11.17 -11.31 -1.15
C ASP A 182 10.46 -9.96 -1.32
N VAL A 183 10.69 -9.24 -2.43
CA VAL A 183 9.92 -8.03 -2.77
C VAL A 183 8.44 -8.32 -2.87
N LEU A 184 8.04 -9.42 -3.52
CA LEU A 184 6.63 -9.82 -3.59
C LEU A 184 6.02 -10.05 -2.19
N MET A 185 6.74 -10.76 -1.32
CA MET A 185 6.26 -11.10 0.02
C MET A 185 6.16 -9.87 0.93
N ASP A 186 7.10 -8.94 0.79
CA ASP A 186 7.20 -7.72 1.61
C ASP A 186 6.22 -6.63 1.16
N GLN A 187 6.23 -6.28 -0.14
CA GLN A 187 5.40 -5.19 -0.67
C GLN A 187 3.96 -5.61 -0.94
N PHE A 188 3.71 -6.90 -1.21
CA PHE A 188 2.38 -7.41 -1.58
C PHE A 188 2.00 -8.69 -0.84
N PRO A 189 2.00 -8.70 0.51
CA PRO A 189 1.74 -9.89 1.30
C PRO A 189 0.37 -10.52 1.02
N GLU A 190 -0.63 -9.70 0.69
CA GLU A 190 -1.98 -10.18 0.34
C GLU A 190 -1.99 -10.95 -0.98
N ILE A 191 -1.26 -10.44 -1.99
CA ILE A 191 -1.11 -11.12 -3.29
C ILE A 191 -0.35 -12.42 -3.09
N ALA A 192 0.76 -12.38 -2.36
CA ALA A 192 1.59 -13.53 -2.08
C ALA A 192 0.83 -14.64 -1.33
N ALA A 193 0.07 -14.28 -0.28
CA ALA A 193 -0.79 -15.20 0.45
C ALA A 193 -1.90 -15.80 -0.43
N GLY A 194 -2.38 -15.04 -1.40
CA GLY A 194 -3.34 -15.48 -2.43
C GLY A 194 -2.79 -16.54 -3.40
N SER A 195 -1.50 -16.90 -3.31
CA SER A 195 -0.83 -17.89 -4.17
C SER A 195 -1.00 -17.53 -5.66
N PRO A 196 -0.41 -16.42 -6.12
CA PRO A 196 -0.65 -15.92 -7.45
C PRO A 196 -0.06 -16.88 -8.49
N ALA A 197 -0.67 -16.94 -9.67
CA ALA A 197 -0.19 -17.80 -10.74
C ALA A 197 1.07 -17.21 -11.38
N GLU A 198 2.20 -17.91 -11.28
CA GLU A 198 3.44 -17.51 -11.96
C GLU A 198 3.25 -17.58 -13.49
N LEU A 199 3.73 -16.53 -14.16
CA LEU A 199 3.71 -16.39 -15.61
C LEU A 199 5.14 -16.44 -16.17
N ALA A 200 5.26 -16.62 -17.49
CA ALA A 200 6.54 -16.53 -18.16
C ALA A 200 7.00 -15.06 -18.24
N ALA A 201 7.87 -14.65 -17.32
CA ALA A 201 8.37 -13.29 -17.28
C ALA A 201 9.23 -12.94 -18.52
N PRO A 202 9.08 -11.72 -19.10
CA PRO A 202 10.02 -11.22 -20.10
C PRO A 202 11.42 -11.10 -19.48
N SER A 203 12.48 -11.33 -20.26
CA SER A 203 13.86 -11.18 -19.79
C SER A 203 14.20 -9.69 -19.63
N LEU A 204 14.06 -9.17 -18.40
CA LEU A 204 14.31 -7.77 -18.05
C LEU A 204 15.40 -7.69 -16.97
N GLY A 205 16.32 -6.74 -17.11
CA GLY A 205 17.40 -6.53 -16.15
C GLY A 205 18.27 -7.77 -15.92
N ASP A 206 18.68 -7.96 -14.67
CA ASP A 206 19.44 -9.14 -14.22
C ASP A 206 18.52 -10.31 -13.83
N ALA A 207 17.32 -9.98 -13.33
CA ALA A 207 16.28 -10.94 -12.99
C ALA A 207 14.89 -10.33 -13.13
N SER A 208 13.90 -11.18 -13.42
CA SER A 208 12.50 -10.80 -13.61
C SER A 208 11.55 -11.94 -13.26
N VAL A 209 10.41 -11.60 -12.66
CA VAL A 209 9.29 -12.49 -12.35
C VAL A 209 7.97 -11.84 -12.74
N ALA A 210 6.96 -12.65 -13.05
CA ALA A 210 5.65 -12.17 -13.44
C ALA A 210 4.56 -13.05 -12.85
N TYR A 211 3.45 -12.44 -12.44
CA TYR A 211 2.35 -13.11 -11.76
C TYR A 211 1.00 -12.60 -12.26
N ARG A 212 0.02 -13.51 -12.28
CA ARG A 212 -1.41 -13.19 -12.36
C ARG A 212 -2.07 -13.47 -11.03
N PHE A 213 -2.90 -12.55 -10.56
CA PHE A 213 -3.63 -12.68 -9.31
C PHE A 213 -5.06 -12.15 -9.47
N GLU A 214 -5.90 -12.46 -8.48
CA GLU A 214 -7.26 -11.94 -8.40
C GLU A 214 -7.43 -11.14 -7.13
N PHE A 215 -8.00 -9.94 -7.25
CA PHE A 215 -8.36 -9.12 -6.10
C PHE A 215 -9.85 -9.27 -5.81
N PRO A 216 -10.24 -9.55 -4.55
CA PRO A 216 -11.65 -9.68 -4.20
C PRO A 216 -12.37 -8.33 -4.40
N SER A 217 -13.53 -8.37 -5.05
CA SER A 217 -14.39 -7.21 -5.27
C SER A 217 -15.86 -7.60 -5.11
N ILE A 218 -16.69 -6.60 -4.83
CA ILE A 218 -18.11 -6.76 -4.44
C ILE A 218 -18.95 -7.36 -5.59
N GLU A 219 -18.60 -7.05 -6.84
CA GLU A 219 -19.35 -7.52 -8.02
C GLU A 219 -18.74 -8.79 -8.62
N ALA A 220 -17.47 -8.73 -8.99
CA ALA A 220 -16.70 -9.86 -9.51
C ALA A 220 -15.21 -9.65 -9.17
N PRO A 221 -14.42 -10.72 -9.00
CA PRO A 221 -12.98 -10.62 -8.79
C PRO A 221 -12.32 -9.78 -9.90
N LEU A 222 -11.47 -8.84 -9.52
CA LEU A 222 -10.67 -8.07 -10.46
C LEU A 222 -9.42 -8.86 -10.80
N GLN A 223 -9.11 -8.98 -12.08
CA GLN A 223 -7.85 -9.56 -12.51
C GLN A 223 -6.72 -8.55 -12.29
N GLY A 224 -5.57 -9.07 -11.89
CA GLY A 224 -4.36 -8.31 -11.70
C GLY A 224 -3.14 -9.00 -12.31
N TYR A 225 -2.21 -8.18 -12.80
CA TYR A 225 -0.92 -8.61 -13.32
C TYR A 225 0.19 -7.86 -12.60
N LEU A 226 1.22 -8.57 -12.20
CA LEU A 226 2.37 -8.03 -11.49
C LEU A 226 3.65 -8.46 -12.22
N VAL A 227 4.52 -7.52 -12.53
CA VAL A 227 5.87 -7.78 -13.05
C VAL A 227 6.86 -7.13 -12.11
N ILE A 228 7.78 -7.92 -11.57
CA ILE A 228 8.87 -7.43 -10.73
C ILE A 228 10.17 -7.77 -11.44
N PHE A 229 11.04 -6.79 -11.66
CA PHE A 229 12.37 -7.01 -12.22
C PHE A 229 13.38 -6.10 -11.56
N GLY A 230 14.66 -6.39 -11.72
CA GLY A 230 15.70 -5.53 -11.20
C GLY A 230 17.01 -5.59 -11.97
N LYS A 231 17.83 -4.57 -11.81
CA LYS A 231 19.17 -4.43 -12.38
C LYS A 231 20.09 -3.84 -11.33
N GLY A 232 21.12 -4.56 -10.92
CA GLY A 232 21.90 -4.22 -9.74
C GLY A 232 20.98 -4.14 -8.51
N ASP A 233 21.09 -3.05 -7.75
CA ASP A 233 20.32 -2.77 -6.53
C ASP A 233 18.96 -2.08 -6.78
N LEU A 234 18.63 -1.80 -8.04
CA LEU A 234 17.37 -1.15 -8.43
C LEU A 234 16.32 -2.19 -8.83
N TYR A 235 15.15 -2.07 -8.21
CA TYR A 235 14.00 -2.93 -8.41
C TYR A 235 12.85 -2.10 -8.95
N VAL A 236 12.13 -2.65 -9.92
CA VAL A 236 10.95 -2.04 -10.51
C VAL A 236 9.80 -3.03 -10.44
N THR A 237 8.68 -2.56 -9.90
CA THR A 237 7.41 -3.27 -9.87
C THR A 237 6.43 -2.55 -10.77
N ILE A 238 5.82 -3.27 -11.70
CA ILE A 238 4.65 -2.83 -12.48
C ILE A 238 3.47 -3.68 -12.05
N MET A 239 2.45 -3.05 -11.49
CA MET A 239 1.20 -3.70 -11.11
C MET A 239 0.05 -3.10 -11.89
N ILE A 240 -0.78 -3.94 -12.49
CA ILE A 240 -2.01 -3.55 -13.19
C ILE A 240 -3.18 -4.27 -12.56
N ILE A 241 -4.21 -3.54 -12.15
CA ILE A 241 -5.45 -4.10 -11.59
C ILE A 241 -6.63 -3.37 -12.18
N GLY A 242 -7.67 -4.09 -12.60
CA GLY A 242 -8.90 -3.46 -13.07
C GLY A 242 -9.67 -4.26 -14.11
N SER A 243 -10.67 -3.60 -14.70
CA SER A 243 -11.55 -4.19 -15.72
C SER A 243 -10.81 -4.56 -17.00
N ASP A 244 -9.81 -3.77 -17.36
CA ASP A 244 -9.02 -3.91 -18.58
C ASP A 244 -7.55 -4.24 -18.26
N ALA A 245 -7.32 -4.82 -17.08
CA ALA A 245 -6.00 -5.34 -16.72
C ALA A 245 -5.62 -6.46 -17.70
N ASP A 246 -4.43 -6.33 -18.27
CA ASP A 246 -3.96 -7.19 -19.36
C ASP A 246 -2.48 -7.51 -19.21
N GLU A 247 -2.12 -8.75 -19.56
CA GLU A 247 -0.75 -9.26 -19.47
C GLU A 247 0.19 -8.52 -20.44
N HIS A 248 -0.26 -8.28 -21.67
CA HIS A 248 0.57 -7.62 -22.68
C HIS A 248 0.83 -6.17 -22.32
N LEU A 249 -0.15 -5.47 -21.74
CA LEU A 249 0.07 -4.13 -21.20
C LEU A 249 1.11 -4.13 -20.07
N ALA A 250 1.03 -5.08 -19.13
CA ALA A 250 2.01 -5.18 -18.05
C ALA A 250 3.43 -5.42 -18.58
N TYR A 251 3.57 -6.26 -19.61
CA TYR A 251 4.87 -6.56 -20.21
C TYR A 251 5.43 -5.40 -21.03
N ASP A 252 4.58 -4.70 -21.80
CA ASP A 252 4.97 -3.50 -22.56
C ASP A 252 5.47 -2.39 -21.63
N LEU A 253 4.74 -2.10 -20.56
CA LEU A 253 5.15 -1.09 -19.57
C LEU A 253 6.42 -1.50 -18.83
N ALA A 254 6.55 -2.77 -18.44
CA ALA A 254 7.77 -3.28 -17.81
C ALA A 254 8.99 -3.20 -18.76
N GLN A 255 8.81 -3.48 -20.05
CA GLN A 255 9.87 -3.34 -21.04
C GLN A 255 10.30 -1.88 -21.21
N LYS A 256 9.34 -0.95 -21.30
CA LYS A 256 9.62 0.50 -21.35
C LYS A 256 10.34 0.98 -20.09
N ALA A 257 9.92 0.52 -18.92
CA ALA A 257 10.56 0.86 -17.65
C ALA A 257 11.98 0.31 -17.56
N SER A 258 12.20 -0.94 -17.99
CA SER A 258 13.52 -1.56 -18.02
C SER A 258 14.52 -0.80 -18.91
N ALA A 259 14.04 -0.22 -20.02
CA ALA A 259 14.87 0.59 -20.90
C ALA A 259 15.32 1.93 -20.28
N LYS A 260 14.74 2.35 -19.16
CA LYS A 260 15.14 3.56 -18.42
C LYS A 260 16.19 3.30 -17.34
N LEU A 261 16.41 2.04 -16.96
CA LEU A 261 17.42 1.70 -15.95
C LEU A 261 18.85 1.85 -16.51
N PRO A 262 19.81 2.31 -15.68
CA PRO A 262 21.21 2.53 -16.08
C PRO A 262 21.90 1.21 -16.44
#